data_AF-A0A3A4YL76-F1
#
_entry.id   AF-A0A3A4YL76-F1
#
_cell.length_a   1.000
_cell.length_b   1.000
_cell.length_c   1.000
_cell.angle_alpha   90.00
_cell.angle_beta   90.00
_cell.angle_gamma   90.00
#
_symmetry.space_group_name_H-M   'P 1'
#
loop_
_entity.id
_entity.type
_entity.pdbx_description
1 polymer ?
#
loop_
_entity_poly.entity_id
_entity_poly.type
_entity_poly.pdbx_seq_one_letter_code
_entity_poly.pdbx_strand_id
1 'polypeptide(L)'
;MVCMSFEDGRENIGIQKNSIESLDLPNHIVVTSTSIIKTGAVKKALNELFPTRTFEITAVKAVSGINEQPLNEETEQGAKNRIRSAESLLGINQQDKTAFISIENGLFSNENNEWEDKAVAVIKLPDGKMSSALSPQGVPFPLEAIETARTRGGGFEKNTVGSVIAEMYAARGIQIDKQDPHSALTEGAFSREDQMMSAIKEALLKIAQK
;
A
#
# COMPACT_ATOMS: atom_id res chain seq x y z
N MET A 1 33.13 -30.88 -13.82
CA MET A 1 31.88 -30.98 -13.05
C MET A 1 31.98 -29.99 -11.90
N VAL A 2 31.50 -28.76 -12.09
CA VAL A 2 31.50 -27.73 -11.05
C VAL A 2 30.17 -27.88 -10.31
N CYS A 3 30.24 -28.27 -9.05
CA CYS A 3 29.11 -28.25 -8.14
C CYS A 3 28.86 -26.78 -7.79
N MET A 4 27.80 -26.17 -8.33
CA MET A 4 27.34 -24.85 -7.88
C MET A 4 26.56 -25.05 -6.59
N SER A 5 27.12 -24.62 -5.47
CA SER A 5 26.47 -24.59 -4.16
C SER A 5 25.34 -23.57 -4.16
N PHE A 6 24.12 -24.03 -3.90
CA PHE A 6 22.97 -23.22 -3.55
C PHE A 6 23.06 -22.86 -2.05
N GLU A 7 23.83 -21.84 -1.67
CA GLU A 7 23.90 -21.39 -0.25
C GLU A 7 23.50 -19.93 0.01
N ASP A 8 23.20 -19.12 -1.01
CA ASP A 8 23.07 -17.65 -0.85
C ASP A 8 21.66 -17.14 -0.46
N GLY A 9 20.66 -18.02 -0.32
CA GLY A 9 19.27 -17.61 -0.06
C GLY A 9 18.91 -17.47 1.43
N ARG A 10 19.46 -18.33 2.30
CA ARG A 10 19.02 -18.42 3.70
C ARG A 10 19.70 -17.40 4.60
N GLU A 11 20.95 -17.05 4.29
CA GLU A 11 21.73 -16.08 5.06
C GLU A 11 21.19 -14.65 4.87
N ASN A 12 20.81 -14.30 3.64
CA ASN A 12 20.24 -12.99 3.31
C ASN A 12 18.85 -12.78 3.94
N ILE A 13 18.00 -13.83 3.99
CA ILE A 13 16.70 -13.80 4.69
C ILE A 13 16.91 -13.63 6.21
N GLY A 14 17.90 -14.32 6.79
CA GLY A 14 18.23 -14.21 8.21
C GLY A 14 18.70 -12.80 8.61
N ILE A 15 19.52 -12.16 7.79
CA ILE A 15 20.01 -10.79 8.01
C ILE A 15 18.85 -9.78 7.93
N GLN A 16 18.01 -9.85 6.90
CA GLN A 16 16.86 -8.93 6.75
C GLN A 16 15.87 -9.07 7.90
N LYS A 17 15.61 -10.30 8.36
CA LYS A 17 14.71 -10.55 9.49
C LYS A 17 15.24 -9.91 10.78
N ASN A 18 16.54 -10.07 11.07
CA ASN A 18 17.17 -9.46 12.24
C ASN A 18 17.14 -7.92 12.17
N SER A 19 17.35 -7.33 10.99
CA SER A 19 17.26 -5.88 10.79
C SER A 19 15.85 -5.35 11.05
N ILE A 20 14.81 -6.04 10.57
CA ILE A 20 13.42 -5.65 10.84
C ILE A 20 13.10 -5.77 12.33
N GLU A 21 13.42 -6.89 12.97
CA GLU A 21 13.11 -7.10 14.39
C GLU A 21 13.79 -6.05 15.29
N SER A 22 14.94 -5.51 14.86
CA SER A 22 15.65 -4.44 15.56
C SER A 22 15.08 -3.03 15.34
N LEU A 23 14.10 -2.86 14.44
CA LEU A 23 13.44 -1.57 14.23
C LEU A 23 12.73 -1.11 15.51
N ASP A 24 13.13 0.06 16.00
CA ASP A 24 12.43 0.79 17.06
C ASP A 24 11.17 1.49 16.52
N LEU A 25 10.28 0.71 15.90
CA LEU A 25 8.94 1.17 15.55
C LEU A 25 8.14 1.35 16.85
N PRO A 26 7.42 2.46 17.10
CA PRO A 26 6.62 2.60 18.31
C PRO A 26 5.43 1.64 18.37
N ASN A 27 4.93 1.37 19.58
CA ASN A 27 3.73 0.52 19.73
C ASN A 27 2.45 1.24 19.27
N HIS A 28 2.39 2.58 19.36
CA HIS A 28 1.25 3.35 18.87
C HIS A 28 1.44 3.69 17.38
N ILE A 29 0.52 3.17 16.56
CA ILE A 29 0.52 3.32 15.11
C ILE A 29 -0.78 4.00 14.68
N VAL A 30 -0.64 5.12 13.98
CA VAL A 30 -1.76 5.79 13.31
C VAL A 30 -1.82 5.33 11.86
N VAL A 31 -2.92 4.70 11.47
CA VAL A 31 -3.24 4.41 10.07
C VAL A 31 -4.09 5.54 9.53
N THR A 32 -3.63 6.19 8.47
CA THR A 32 -4.26 7.41 7.91
C THR A 32 -5.49 7.12 7.03
N SER A 33 -6.16 6.00 7.30
CA SER A 33 -7.40 5.57 6.66
C SER A 33 -8.29 4.83 7.64
N THR A 34 -9.60 4.96 7.48
CA THR A 34 -10.62 4.14 8.16
C THR A 34 -11.07 2.93 7.35
N SER A 35 -10.45 2.66 6.19
CA SER A 35 -10.75 1.46 5.39
C SER A 35 -10.38 0.20 6.17
N ILE A 36 -11.33 -0.75 6.24
CA ILE A 36 -11.14 -2.04 6.92
C ILE A 36 -10.01 -2.83 6.25
N ILE A 37 -9.95 -2.83 4.91
CA ILE A 37 -8.91 -3.59 4.18
C ILE A 37 -7.53 -2.96 4.41
N LYS A 38 -7.40 -1.61 4.38
CA LYS A 38 -6.12 -0.93 4.63
C LYS A 38 -5.64 -1.15 6.07
N THR A 39 -6.52 -0.97 7.06
CA THR A 39 -6.18 -1.20 8.47
C THR A 39 -5.89 -2.67 8.76
N GLY A 40 -6.59 -3.59 8.09
CA GLY A 40 -6.34 -5.03 8.12
C GLY A 40 -4.96 -5.38 7.57
N ALA A 41 -4.59 -4.85 6.39
CA ALA A 41 -3.28 -5.04 5.79
C ALA A 41 -2.14 -4.56 6.70
N VAL A 42 -2.29 -3.39 7.34
CA VAL A 42 -1.32 -2.91 8.34
C VAL A 42 -1.18 -3.88 9.50
N LYS A 43 -2.31 -4.30 10.09
CA LYS A 43 -2.32 -5.26 11.21
C LYS A 43 -1.60 -6.54 10.85
N LYS A 44 -1.93 -7.14 9.69
CA LYS A 44 -1.34 -8.38 9.22
C LYS A 44 0.16 -8.23 8.95
N ALA A 45 0.56 -7.18 8.22
CA ALA A 45 1.97 -6.92 7.94
C ALA A 45 2.80 -6.74 9.23
N LEU A 46 2.30 -5.97 10.20
CA LEU A 46 2.99 -5.77 11.48
C LEU A 46 3.07 -7.07 12.31
N ASN A 47 1.99 -7.86 12.35
CA ASN A 47 2.00 -9.13 13.07
C ASN A 47 2.94 -10.16 12.44
N GLU A 48 3.07 -10.18 11.12
CA GLU A 48 4.02 -11.08 10.44
C GLU A 48 5.48 -10.68 10.66
N LEU A 49 5.77 -9.37 10.64
CA LEU A 49 7.13 -8.85 10.80
C LEU A 49 7.57 -8.81 12.27
N PHE A 50 6.64 -8.61 13.20
CA PHE A 50 6.92 -8.46 14.63
C PHE A 50 5.99 -9.36 15.46
N PRO A 51 6.10 -10.69 15.33
CA PRO A 51 5.14 -11.64 15.90
C PRO A 51 5.06 -11.63 17.43
N THR A 52 6.08 -11.08 18.11
CA THR A 52 6.13 -10.97 19.58
C THR A 52 5.70 -9.60 20.10
N ARG A 53 5.40 -8.64 19.21
CA ARG A 53 5.03 -7.27 19.57
C ARG A 53 3.53 -7.08 19.46
N THR A 54 2.99 -6.21 20.31
CA THR A 54 1.60 -5.75 20.21
C THR A 54 1.58 -4.28 19.84
N PHE A 55 0.84 -3.94 18.79
CA PHE A 55 0.65 -2.56 18.34
C PHE A 55 -0.76 -2.07 18.67
N GLU A 56 -0.84 -0.87 19.20
CA GLU A 56 -2.08 -0.11 19.32
C GLU A 56 -2.30 0.65 18.01
N ILE A 57 -3.35 0.28 17.28
CA ILE A 57 -3.64 0.85 15.96
C ILE A 57 -4.85 1.79 16.04
N THR A 58 -4.61 3.07 15.78
CA THR A 58 -5.65 4.10 15.64
C THR A 58 -5.88 4.38 14.16
N ALA A 59 -7.11 4.20 13.69
CA ALA A 59 -7.50 4.53 12.32
C ALA A 59 -8.05 5.96 12.25
N VAL A 60 -7.54 6.78 11.34
CA VAL A 60 -7.94 8.18 11.16
C VAL A 60 -8.40 8.44 9.74
N LYS A 61 -9.54 9.13 9.60
CA LYS A 61 -10.02 9.60 8.31
C LYS A 61 -9.25 10.86 7.89
N ALA A 62 -8.11 10.68 7.25
CA ALA A 62 -7.28 11.76 6.74
C ALA A 62 -7.56 12.08 5.27
N VAL A 63 -7.38 13.34 4.87
CA VAL A 63 -7.63 13.82 3.50
C VAL A 63 -6.32 13.80 2.69
N SER A 64 -6.37 13.26 1.46
CA SER A 64 -5.21 13.25 0.54
C SER A 64 -5.10 14.54 -0.29
N GLY A 65 -6.23 15.17 -0.64
CA GLY A 65 -6.26 16.33 -1.55
C GLY A 65 -5.85 16.00 -2.99
N ILE A 66 -5.90 14.71 -3.36
CA ILE A 66 -5.61 14.18 -4.71
C ILE A 66 -6.89 13.54 -5.26
N ASN A 67 -6.93 13.34 -6.58
CA ASN A 67 -7.97 12.63 -7.32
C ASN A 67 -8.33 11.27 -6.66
N GLU A 68 -9.59 10.82 -6.87
CA GLU A 68 -10.04 9.51 -6.38
C GLU A 68 -9.23 8.35 -6.99
N GLN A 69 -8.81 8.50 -8.25
CA GLN A 69 -7.86 7.60 -8.91
C GLN A 69 -6.53 8.33 -9.12
N PRO A 70 -5.56 8.22 -8.19
CA PRO A 70 -4.25 8.84 -8.35
C PRO A 70 -3.43 8.13 -9.43
N LEU A 71 -2.57 8.92 -10.09
CA LEU A 71 -1.64 8.43 -11.11
C LEU A 71 -0.19 8.62 -10.68
N ASN A 72 0.64 7.62 -10.91
CA ASN A 72 2.10 7.70 -10.74
C ASN A 72 2.49 8.34 -9.38
N GLU A 73 3.27 9.43 -9.40
CA GLU A 73 3.79 10.13 -8.22
C GLU A 73 2.67 10.75 -7.35
N GLU A 74 1.50 11.03 -7.90
CA GLU A 74 0.35 11.53 -7.13
C GLU A 74 -0.06 10.54 -6.04
N THR A 75 0.17 9.26 -6.26
CA THR A 75 -0.14 8.19 -5.30
C THR A 75 0.68 8.33 -4.02
N GLU A 76 2.00 8.52 -4.15
CA GLU A 76 2.87 8.77 -3.00
C GLU A 76 2.58 10.13 -2.36
N GLN A 77 2.31 11.15 -3.17
CA GLN A 77 1.95 12.47 -2.68
C GLN A 77 0.67 12.44 -1.85
N GLY A 78 -0.36 11.71 -2.31
CA GLY A 78 -1.60 11.49 -1.58
C GLY A 78 -1.36 10.79 -0.25
N ALA A 79 -0.52 9.76 -0.22
CA ALA A 79 -0.15 9.07 1.01
C ALA A 79 0.56 10.00 2.01
N LYS A 80 1.50 10.84 1.55
CA LYS A 80 2.18 11.86 2.39
C LYS A 80 1.22 12.93 2.90
N ASN A 81 0.29 13.40 2.06
CA ASN A 81 -0.72 14.38 2.44
C ASN A 81 -1.63 13.84 3.55
N ARG A 82 -2.04 12.57 3.45
CA ARG A 82 -2.82 11.91 4.51
C ARG A 82 -2.07 11.86 5.85
N ILE A 83 -0.76 11.63 5.86
CA ILE A 83 0.04 11.68 7.10
C ILE A 83 -0.01 13.09 7.71
N ARG A 84 0.26 14.13 6.93
CA ARG A 84 0.22 15.51 7.42
C ARG A 84 -1.16 15.90 7.93
N SER A 85 -2.22 15.47 7.23
CA SER A 85 -3.60 15.69 7.64
C SER A 85 -3.90 14.99 8.97
N ALA A 86 -3.51 13.72 9.13
CA ALA A 86 -3.72 12.97 10.38
C ALA A 86 -2.97 13.57 11.56
N GLU A 87 -1.70 13.94 11.37
CA GLU A 87 -0.87 14.58 12.39
C GLU A 87 -1.48 15.89 12.88
N SER A 88 -1.93 16.75 11.95
CA SER A 88 -2.61 17.99 12.30
C SER A 88 -3.96 17.77 12.99
N LEU A 89 -4.73 16.74 12.60
CA LEU A 89 -6.03 16.45 13.19
C LEU A 89 -5.91 15.92 14.63
N LEU A 90 -4.87 15.15 14.92
CA LEU A 90 -4.64 14.55 16.24
C LEU A 90 -3.84 15.46 17.17
N GLY A 91 -3.23 16.54 16.67
CA GLY A 91 -2.34 17.39 17.45
C GLY A 91 -1.07 16.69 17.91
N ILE A 92 -0.66 15.63 17.19
CA ILE A 92 0.51 14.82 17.52
C ILE A 92 1.79 15.56 17.14
N ASN A 93 2.78 15.49 18.02
CA ASN A 93 4.11 16.02 17.83
C ASN A 93 5.18 14.90 17.96
N GLN A 94 6.46 15.28 17.86
CA GLN A 94 7.57 14.30 17.90
C GLN A 94 7.73 13.63 19.27
N GLN A 95 7.19 14.20 20.35
CA GLN A 95 7.27 13.64 21.69
C GLN A 95 6.29 12.48 21.91
N ASP A 96 5.21 12.40 21.14
CA ASP A 96 4.10 11.44 21.32
C ASP A 96 4.44 9.99 20.92
N LYS A 97 5.72 9.68 20.60
CA LYS A 97 6.21 8.35 20.21
C LYS A 97 5.20 7.57 19.33
N THR A 98 4.71 8.24 18.29
CA THR A 98 3.71 7.68 17.37
C THR A 98 4.33 7.55 15.99
N ALA A 99 4.12 6.40 15.33
CA ALA A 99 4.40 6.26 13.91
C ALA A 99 3.12 6.33 13.08
N PHE A 100 3.23 6.85 11.86
CA PHE A 100 2.11 6.92 10.91
C PHE A 100 2.36 5.97 9.75
N ILE A 101 1.33 5.23 9.35
CA ILE A 101 1.34 4.40 8.15
C ILE A 101 0.20 4.84 7.25
N SER A 102 0.55 5.17 6.00
CA SER A 102 -0.37 5.60 4.96
C SER A 102 -0.22 4.69 3.76
N ILE A 103 -1.35 4.23 3.21
CA ILE A 103 -1.36 3.31 2.06
C ILE A 103 -2.32 3.86 1.02
N GLU A 104 -1.86 4.00 -0.21
CA GLU A 104 -2.67 4.45 -1.35
C GLU A 104 -2.40 3.53 -2.54
N ASN A 105 -3.45 3.14 -3.27
CA ASN A 105 -3.28 2.49 -4.57
C ASN A 105 -3.41 3.54 -5.66
N GLY A 106 -2.65 3.38 -6.74
CA GLY A 106 -2.73 4.23 -7.91
C GLY A 106 -2.35 3.48 -9.18
N LEU A 107 -2.62 4.10 -10.31
CA LEU A 107 -2.25 3.55 -11.61
C LEU A 107 -0.87 4.04 -12.02
N PHE A 108 -0.06 3.11 -12.49
CA PHE A 108 1.29 3.37 -12.99
C PHE A 108 1.38 2.93 -14.43
N SER A 109 1.78 3.86 -15.30
CA SER A 109 1.98 3.59 -16.73
C SER A 109 3.44 3.37 -17.05
N ASN A 110 3.74 2.45 -17.95
CA ASN A 110 5.04 2.39 -18.61
C ASN A 110 5.03 3.13 -19.96
N GLU A 111 6.19 3.16 -20.63
CA GLU A 111 6.36 3.82 -21.93
C GLU A 111 5.50 3.19 -23.06
N ASN A 112 5.03 1.95 -22.87
CA ASN A 112 4.19 1.24 -23.82
C ASN A 112 2.68 1.48 -23.59
N ASN A 113 2.32 2.40 -22.69
CA ASN A 113 0.93 2.66 -22.28
C ASN A 113 0.24 1.43 -21.66
N GLU A 114 1.03 0.53 -21.07
CA GLU A 114 0.51 -0.52 -20.20
C GLU A 114 0.39 0.04 -18.79
N TRP A 115 -0.70 -0.31 -18.12
CA TRP A 115 -1.05 0.25 -16.84
C TRP A 115 -1.25 -0.86 -15.82
N GLU A 116 -0.68 -0.65 -14.64
CA GLU A 116 -0.85 -1.52 -13.49
C GLU A 116 -1.35 -0.72 -12.28
N ASP A 117 -2.22 -1.33 -11.48
CA ASP A 117 -2.48 -0.83 -10.13
C ASP A 117 -1.36 -1.31 -9.20
N LYS A 118 -0.78 -0.37 -8.45
CA LYS A 118 0.21 -0.63 -7.41
C LYS A 118 -0.16 0.08 -6.13
N ALA A 119 0.22 -0.54 -5.01
CA ALA A 119 0.13 0.08 -3.69
C ALA A 119 1.41 0.87 -3.39
N VAL A 120 1.25 2.05 -2.81
CA VAL A 120 2.33 2.81 -2.17
C VAL A 120 2.07 2.81 -0.67
N ALA A 121 3.08 2.40 0.10
CA ALA A 121 3.10 2.61 1.55
C ALA A 121 4.07 3.73 1.90
N VAL A 122 3.64 4.65 2.76
CA VAL A 122 4.48 5.70 3.36
C VAL A 122 4.43 5.56 4.86
N ILE A 123 5.60 5.51 5.49
CA ILE A 123 5.76 5.37 6.93
C ILE A 123 6.51 6.59 7.45
N LYS A 124 5.97 7.23 8.49
CA LYS A 124 6.63 8.32 9.22
C LYS A 124 6.92 7.85 10.65
N LEU A 125 8.17 7.95 11.07
CA LEU A 125 8.62 7.67 12.44
C LEU A 125 8.49 8.92 13.34
N PRO A 126 8.54 8.76 14.69
CA PRO A 126 8.45 9.89 15.62
C PRO A 126 9.52 10.96 15.43
N ASP A 127 10.73 10.57 15.02
CA ASP A 127 11.84 11.50 14.72
C ASP A 127 11.64 12.30 13.41
N GLY A 128 10.51 12.11 12.74
CA GLY A 128 10.16 12.78 11.51
C GLY A 128 10.69 12.09 10.24
N LYS A 129 11.52 11.04 10.35
CA LYS A 129 12.00 10.30 9.18
C LYS A 129 10.82 9.66 8.46
N MET A 130 10.85 9.74 7.13
CA MET A 130 9.89 9.09 6.26
C MET A 130 10.55 8.05 5.37
N SER A 131 9.85 6.95 5.15
CA SER A 131 10.17 5.94 4.16
C SER A 131 8.96 5.69 3.28
N SER A 132 9.19 5.46 1.99
CA SER A 132 8.14 5.10 1.04
C SER A 132 8.57 3.92 0.17
N ALA A 133 7.60 3.08 -0.18
CA ALA A 133 7.81 1.99 -1.11
C ALA A 133 6.55 1.70 -1.93
N LEU A 134 6.79 1.32 -3.19
CA LEU A 134 5.79 0.69 -4.04
C LEU A 134 5.73 -0.81 -3.72
N SER A 135 4.57 -1.42 -3.95
CA SER A 135 4.47 -2.87 -4.00
C SER A 135 5.38 -3.40 -5.12
N PRO A 136 6.20 -4.44 -4.86
CA PRO A 136 7.09 -5.00 -5.87
C PRO A 136 6.34 -5.50 -7.12
N GLN A 137 5.14 -6.05 -6.90
CA GLN A 137 4.25 -6.53 -7.94
C GLN A 137 3.05 -5.58 -8.09
N GLY A 138 2.72 -5.25 -9.33
CA GLY A 138 1.47 -4.59 -9.71
C GLY A 138 0.49 -5.59 -10.32
N VAL A 139 -0.78 -5.18 -10.46
CA VAL A 139 -1.78 -5.95 -11.21
C VAL A 139 -2.14 -5.18 -12.47
N PRO A 140 -1.91 -5.75 -13.66
CA PRO A 140 -2.30 -5.11 -14.92
C PRO A 140 -3.79 -4.86 -14.95
N PHE A 141 -4.18 -3.61 -15.24
CA PHE A 141 -5.58 -3.24 -15.38
C PHE A 141 -5.96 -3.14 -16.86
N PRO A 142 -7.16 -3.64 -17.27
CA PRO A 142 -7.57 -3.58 -18.67
C PRO A 142 -7.64 -2.13 -19.17
N LEU A 143 -7.02 -1.86 -20.32
CA LEU A 143 -7.01 -0.52 -20.92
C LEU A 143 -8.43 0.03 -21.12
N GLU A 144 -9.37 -0.81 -21.54
CA GLU A 144 -10.78 -0.42 -21.69
C GLU A 144 -11.40 0.12 -20.39
N ALA A 145 -11.07 -0.48 -19.24
CA ALA A 145 -11.58 -0.04 -17.94
C ALA A 145 -10.98 1.31 -17.54
N ILE A 146 -9.69 1.51 -17.81
CA ILE A 146 -8.97 2.75 -17.56
C ILE A 146 -9.55 3.87 -18.41
N GLU A 147 -9.71 3.61 -19.71
CA GLU A 147 -10.27 4.56 -20.67
C GLU A 147 -11.71 4.96 -20.34
N THR A 148 -12.51 3.98 -19.91
CA THR A 148 -13.87 4.21 -19.44
C THR A 148 -13.89 5.09 -18.20
N ALA A 149 -13.05 4.81 -17.19
CA ALA A 149 -12.96 5.65 -15.99
C ALA A 149 -12.48 7.07 -16.30
N ARG A 150 -11.54 7.21 -17.24
CA ARG A 150 -10.96 8.48 -17.68
C ARG A 150 -11.97 9.38 -18.40
N THR A 151 -12.78 8.79 -19.28
CA THR A 151 -13.72 9.51 -20.16
C THR A 151 -15.12 9.68 -19.56
N ARG A 152 -15.47 8.91 -18.53
CA ARG A 152 -16.72 9.07 -17.77
C ARG A 152 -16.79 10.46 -17.14
N GLY A 153 -18.01 10.96 -16.93
CA GLY A 153 -18.23 12.28 -16.30
C GLY A 153 -17.46 12.44 -14.98
N GLY A 154 -16.64 13.48 -14.89
CA GLY A 154 -15.76 13.75 -13.75
C GLY A 154 -14.40 13.04 -13.79
N GLY A 155 -14.13 12.19 -14.79
CA GLY A 155 -12.84 11.52 -14.98
C GLY A 155 -12.31 10.86 -13.71
N PHE A 156 -10.99 10.85 -13.55
CA PHE A 156 -10.32 10.29 -12.37
C PHE A 156 -10.56 11.06 -11.06
N GLU A 157 -11.14 12.26 -11.11
CA GLU A 157 -11.53 12.98 -9.89
C GLU A 157 -12.68 12.27 -9.15
N LYS A 158 -13.55 11.56 -9.88
CA LYS A 158 -14.78 10.95 -9.34
C LYS A 158 -14.95 9.46 -9.65
N ASN A 159 -14.04 8.90 -10.42
CA ASN A 159 -14.15 7.53 -10.92
C ASN A 159 -12.85 6.77 -10.67
N THR A 160 -13.00 5.55 -10.16
CA THR A 160 -11.90 4.60 -9.95
C THR A 160 -12.00 3.45 -10.95
N VAL A 161 -10.85 2.94 -11.40
CA VAL A 161 -10.83 1.84 -12.37
C VAL A 161 -11.36 0.55 -11.77
N GLY A 162 -11.13 0.31 -10.47
CA GLY A 162 -11.73 -0.83 -9.76
C GLY A 162 -13.27 -0.85 -9.80
N SER A 163 -13.92 0.32 -9.76
CA SER A 163 -15.38 0.40 -9.91
C SER A 163 -15.83 0.05 -11.32
N VAL A 164 -15.10 0.52 -12.34
CA VAL A 164 -15.38 0.18 -13.74
C VAL A 164 -15.16 -1.31 -14.00
N ILE A 165 -14.08 -1.91 -13.49
CA ILE A 165 -13.84 -3.35 -13.62
C ILE A 165 -15.00 -4.14 -13.01
N ALA A 166 -15.47 -3.75 -11.81
CA ALA A 166 -16.61 -4.41 -11.18
C ALA A 166 -17.90 -4.32 -12.03
N GLU A 167 -18.16 -3.17 -12.68
CA GLU A 167 -19.27 -3.01 -13.62
C GLU A 167 -19.12 -3.90 -14.86
N MET A 168 -17.91 -4.02 -15.42
CA MET A 168 -17.63 -4.89 -16.58
C MET A 168 -17.86 -6.37 -16.25
N TYR A 169 -17.48 -6.82 -15.05
CA TYR A 169 -17.78 -8.17 -14.56
C TYR A 169 -19.28 -8.36 -14.33
N ALA A 170 -19.95 -7.36 -13.74
CA ALA A 170 -21.39 -7.41 -13.50
C ALA A 170 -22.19 -7.52 -14.80
N ALA A 171 -21.75 -6.86 -15.89
CA ALA A 171 -22.35 -7.00 -17.22
C ALA A 171 -22.27 -8.43 -17.79
N ARG A 172 -21.36 -9.26 -17.26
CA ARG A 172 -21.23 -10.69 -17.58
C ARG A 172 -21.91 -11.61 -16.56
N GLY A 173 -22.66 -11.04 -15.61
CA GLY A 173 -23.32 -11.78 -14.54
C GLY A 173 -22.41 -12.21 -13.39
N ILE A 174 -21.21 -11.62 -13.27
CA ILE A 174 -20.23 -11.95 -12.22
C ILE A 174 -20.11 -10.77 -11.26
N GLN A 175 -20.33 -11.01 -9.97
CA GLN A 175 -20.11 -9.99 -8.93
C GLN A 175 -18.71 -10.13 -8.34
N ILE A 176 -17.99 -9.01 -8.25
CA ILE A 176 -16.66 -8.93 -7.64
C ILE A 176 -16.61 -7.75 -6.66
N ASP A 177 -15.64 -7.75 -5.75
CA ASP A 177 -15.40 -6.59 -4.89
C ASP A 177 -14.65 -5.50 -5.67
N LYS A 178 -15.28 -4.35 -5.88
CA LYS A 178 -14.62 -3.17 -6.49
C LYS A 178 -13.46 -2.62 -5.66
N GLN A 179 -13.41 -2.92 -4.37
CA GLN A 179 -12.28 -2.59 -3.50
C GLN A 179 -11.17 -3.63 -3.60
N ASP A 180 -11.40 -4.80 -4.20
CA ASP A 180 -10.38 -5.80 -4.49
C ASP A 180 -10.57 -6.42 -5.89
N PRO A 181 -10.43 -5.61 -6.96
CA PRO A 181 -10.48 -6.14 -8.32
C PRO A 181 -9.29 -7.06 -8.62
N HIS A 182 -8.25 -7.07 -7.77
CA HIS A 182 -7.03 -7.83 -7.96
C HIS A 182 -7.32 -9.33 -7.84
N SER A 183 -8.07 -9.74 -6.81
CA SER A 183 -8.48 -11.14 -6.68
C SER A 183 -9.28 -11.63 -7.87
N ALA A 184 -10.14 -10.79 -8.47
CA ALA A 184 -10.90 -11.18 -9.66
C ALA A 184 -10.03 -11.27 -10.92
N LEU A 185 -9.09 -10.34 -11.10
CA LEU A 185 -8.20 -10.31 -12.27
C LEU A 185 -7.11 -11.39 -12.22
N THR A 186 -6.76 -11.85 -11.03
CA THR A 186 -5.70 -12.85 -10.81
C THR A 186 -6.23 -14.22 -10.40
N GLU A 187 -7.55 -14.43 -10.51
CA GLU A 187 -8.21 -15.69 -10.11
C GLU A 187 -7.90 -16.12 -8.66
N GLY A 188 -7.74 -15.12 -7.78
CA GLY A 188 -7.43 -15.29 -6.36
C GLY A 188 -5.94 -15.50 -6.05
N ALA A 189 -5.05 -15.50 -7.05
CA ALA A 189 -3.62 -15.69 -6.83
C ALA A 189 -2.95 -14.52 -6.09
N PHE A 190 -3.50 -13.31 -6.24
CA PHE A 190 -2.96 -12.11 -5.59
C PHE A 190 -4.07 -11.11 -5.25
N SER A 191 -4.29 -10.86 -3.96
CA SER A 191 -5.30 -9.90 -3.49
C SER A 191 -4.74 -8.49 -3.36
N ARG A 192 -5.62 -7.50 -3.28
CA ARG A 192 -5.22 -6.13 -2.94
C ARG A 192 -4.60 -6.06 -1.54
N GLU A 193 -5.02 -6.91 -0.61
CA GLU A 193 -4.43 -6.99 0.72
C GLU A 193 -2.96 -7.45 0.65
N ASP A 194 -2.67 -8.49 -0.12
CA ASP A 194 -1.30 -8.99 -0.35
C ASP A 194 -0.41 -7.89 -0.94
N GLN A 195 -0.93 -7.16 -1.92
CA GLN A 195 -0.24 -6.05 -2.53
C GLN A 195 0.11 -4.95 -1.52
N MET A 196 -0.86 -4.52 -0.72
CA MET A 196 -0.63 -3.50 0.32
C MET A 196 0.35 -3.99 1.38
N MET A 197 0.23 -5.26 1.81
CA MET A 197 1.17 -5.85 2.76
C MET A 197 2.60 -5.86 2.23
N SER A 198 2.79 -6.16 0.95
CA SER A 198 4.12 -6.12 0.32
C SER A 198 4.71 -4.71 0.33
N ALA A 199 3.94 -3.67 -0.01
CA ALA A 199 4.41 -2.28 0.04
C ALA A 199 4.81 -1.84 1.46
N ILE A 200 4.03 -2.25 2.48
CA ILE A 200 4.33 -1.93 3.89
C ILE A 200 5.65 -2.58 4.31
N LYS A 201 5.84 -3.86 3.97
CA LYS A 201 7.08 -4.60 4.28
C LYS A 201 8.29 -3.95 3.62
N GLU A 202 8.19 -3.60 2.34
CA GLU A 202 9.25 -2.89 1.62
C GLU A 202 9.58 -1.53 2.26
N ALA A 203 8.57 -0.76 2.67
CA ALA A 203 8.78 0.54 3.31
C ALA A 203 9.50 0.39 4.67
N LEU A 204 9.16 -0.64 5.46
CA LEU A 204 9.83 -0.95 6.74
C LEU A 204 11.26 -1.46 6.53
N LEU A 205 11.48 -2.35 5.55
CA LEU A 205 12.82 -2.82 5.19
C LEU A 205 13.77 -1.68 4.85
N LYS A 206 13.30 -0.70 4.07
CA LYS A 206 14.07 0.51 3.75
C LYS A 206 14.42 1.37 4.96
N ILE A 207 13.63 1.31 6.04
CA ILE A 207 13.97 1.97 7.31
C ILE A 207 15.09 1.18 8.00
N ALA A 208 14.99 -0.14 8.03
CA ALA A 208 15.94 -1.01 8.74
C ALA A 208 17.35 -1.02 8.14
N GLN A 209 17.47 -0.64 6.86
CA GLN A 209 18.73 -0.60 6.12
C GLN A 209 19.45 0.76 6.20
N LYS A 210 18.86 1.77 6.86
CA LYS A 210 19.41 3.13 6.98
C LYS A 210 19.93 3.40 8.39
#